data_AF-A0A2P5LNH4-F1
#
_entry.id   AF-A0A2P5LNH4-F1
#
_cell.length_a   1.000
_cell.length_b   1.000
_cell.length_c   1.000
_cell.angle_alpha   90.00
_cell.angle_beta   90.00
_cell.angle_gamma   90.00
#
_symmetry.space_group_name_H-M   'P 1'
#
loop_
_entity.id
_entity.type
_entity.pdbx_description
1 polymer ?
#
loop_
_entity_poly.entity_id
_entity_poly.type
_entity_poly.pdbx_seq_one_letter_code
_entity_poly.pdbx_strand_id
1 'polypeptide(L)'
;MVVTIADRLESPYLANLANRLIAEQSKSGLSKPEFAEFVGMSGSQFRYVRRRLGNPSITMLAEISKKLRVPLYELLEAKPVRDRKNPSGPKMVETIGTVVNERFRKSGLTKQEFAKFLNVSLPQLYLITDGVSNPSLLVLVELAERLNI
;
A
#
# COMPACT_ATOMS: atom_id res chain seq x y z
N MET A 1 9.99 1.27 -11.94
CA MET A 1 9.78 0.11 -11.04
C MET A 1 8.64 -0.76 -11.54
N VAL A 2 8.88 -2.07 -11.74
CA VAL A 2 7.87 -3.02 -12.25
C VAL A 2 7.71 -4.12 -11.20
N VAL A 3 6.50 -4.30 -10.68
CA VAL A 3 6.15 -5.36 -9.72
C VAL A 3 5.53 -6.53 -10.48
N THR A 4 6.23 -7.65 -10.51
CA THR A 4 5.85 -8.88 -11.21
C THR A 4 4.74 -9.64 -10.48
N ILE A 5 4.24 -10.72 -11.09
CA ILE A 5 3.32 -11.64 -10.40
C ILE A 5 4.07 -12.45 -9.32
N ALA A 6 5.33 -12.82 -9.56
CA ALA A 6 6.13 -13.58 -8.61
C ALA A 6 6.31 -12.79 -7.31
N ASP A 7 6.70 -11.51 -7.42
CA ASP A 7 6.87 -10.60 -6.28
C ASP A 7 5.59 -10.52 -5.43
N ARG A 8 4.41 -10.54 -6.08
CA ARG A 8 3.12 -10.48 -5.38
C ARG A 8 2.80 -11.76 -4.63
N LEU A 9 3.11 -12.91 -5.23
CA LEU A 9 2.87 -14.22 -4.64
C LEU A 9 3.78 -14.47 -3.43
N GLU A 10 5.00 -13.93 -3.46
CA GLU A 10 6.00 -14.03 -2.39
C GLU A 10 5.80 -12.98 -1.29
N SER A 11 5.08 -11.90 -1.55
CA SER A 11 4.88 -10.82 -0.58
C SER A 11 4.14 -11.28 0.69
N PRO A 12 4.75 -11.16 1.89
CA PRO A 12 4.07 -11.43 3.14
C PRO A 12 2.94 -10.44 3.40
N TYR A 13 3.07 -9.19 2.97
CA TYR A 13 2.03 -8.17 3.16
C TYR A 13 0.77 -8.48 2.36
N LEU A 14 0.90 -8.94 1.11
CA LEU A 14 -0.26 -9.34 0.31
C LEU A 14 -0.87 -10.65 0.80
N ALA A 15 -0.07 -11.58 1.33
CA ALA A 15 -0.58 -12.79 1.97
C ALA A 15 -1.40 -12.45 3.22
N ASN A 16 -0.90 -11.58 4.09
CA ASN A 16 -1.60 -11.13 5.29
C ASN A 16 -2.90 -10.40 4.95
N LEU A 17 -2.86 -9.48 3.97
CA LEU A 17 -4.04 -8.77 3.49
C LEU A 17 -5.11 -9.77 2.98
N ALA A 18 -4.71 -10.71 2.13
CA ALA A 18 -5.62 -11.71 1.59
C ALA A 18 -6.26 -12.56 2.70
N ASN A 19 -5.46 -13.04 3.64
CA ASN A 19 -5.93 -13.85 4.77
C ASN A 19 -6.90 -13.08 5.66
N ARG A 20 -6.59 -11.81 5.98
CA ARG A 20 -7.46 -10.97 6.81
C ARG A 20 -8.77 -10.67 6.11
N LEU A 21 -8.75 -10.35 4.82
CA LEU A 21 -9.97 -10.13 4.04
C LEU A 21 -10.86 -11.38 3.97
N ILE A 22 -10.29 -12.58 3.85
CA ILE A 22 -11.04 -13.84 3.88
C ILE A 22 -11.70 -14.04 5.26
N ALA A 23 -10.93 -13.79 6.33
CA ALA A 23 -11.43 -13.94 7.69
C ALA A 23 -12.57 -12.95 7.99
N GLU A 24 -12.40 -11.67 7.65
CA GLU A 24 -13.44 -10.65 7.83
C GLU A 24 -14.67 -10.93 6.96
N GLN A 25 -14.51 -11.42 5.72
CA GLN A 25 -15.63 -11.84 4.89
C GLN A 25 -16.41 -12.99 5.55
N SER A 26 -15.71 -13.99 6.08
CA SER A 26 -16.34 -15.13 6.75
C SER A 26 -17.08 -14.71 8.02
N LYS A 27 -16.51 -13.79 8.81
CA LYS A 27 -17.17 -13.22 10.01
C LYS A 27 -18.40 -12.38 9.68
N SER A 28 -18.39 -11.67 8.55
CA SER A 28 -19.49 -10.79 8.16
C SER A 28 -20.75 -11.53 7.73
N GLY A 29 -20.65 -12.80 7.33
CA GLY A 29 -21.76 -13.55 6.72
C GLY A 29 -22.12 -13.13 5.29
N LEU A 30 -21.52 -12.07 4.75
CA LEU A 30 -21.76 -11.56 3.40
C LEU A 30 -21.22 -12.52 2.34
N SER A 31 -21.89 -12.60 1.20
CA SER A 31 -21.34 -13.27 0.02
C SER A 31 -20.09 -12.54 -0.50
N LYS A 32 -19.30 -13.20 -1.36
CA LYS A 32 -18.08 -12.60 -1.92
C LYS A 32 -18.35 -11.29 -2.69
N PRO A 33 -19.40 -11.18 -3.54
CA PRO A 33 -19.73 -9.91 -4.20
C PRO A 33 -20.16 -8.81 -3.21
N GLU A 34 -21.03 -9.13 -2.25
CA GLU A 34 -21.50 -8.16 -1.25
C GLU A 34 -20.35 -7.66 -0.38
N PHE A 35 -19.46 -8.56 0.06
CA PHE A 35 -18.30 -8.17 0.84
C PHE A 35 -17.33 -7.31 0.03
N ALA A 36 -17.13 -7.63 -1.26
CA ALA A 36 -16.29 -6.81 -2.14
C ALA A 36 -16.82 -5.38 -2.22
N GLU A 37 -18.13 -5.21 -2.46
CA GLU A 37 -18.78 -3.91 -2.48
C GLU A 37 -18.67 -3.19 -1.14
N PHE A 38 -18.90 -3.90 -0.03
CA PHE A 38 -18.78 -3.37 1.32
C PHE A 38 -17.40 -2.75 1.60
N VAL A 39 -16.32 -3.43 1.19
CA VAL A 39 -14.93 -2.94 1.35
C VAL A 39 -14.48 -1.98 0.24
N GLY A 40 -15.38 -1.58 -0.66
CA GLY A 40 -15.10 -0.61 -1.73
C GLY A 40 -14.28 -1.19 -2.90
N MET A 41 -14.42 -2.48 -3.17
CA MET A 41 -13.78 -3.18 -4.30
C MET A 41 -14.80 -3.72 -5.29
N SER A 42 -14.43 -3.77 -6.57
CA SER A 42 -15.15 -4.62 -7.52
C SER A 42 -14.94 -6.11 -7.19
N GLY A 43 -15.86 -6.97 -7.62
CA GLY A 43 -15.72 -8.42 -7.44
C GLY A 43 -14.45 -9.00 -8.09
N SER A 44 -13.96 -8.40 -9.18
CA SER A 44 -12.70 -8.80 -9.83
C SER A 44 -11.47 -8.36 -9.02
N GLN A 45 -11.46 -7.14 -8.50
CA GLN A 45 -10.40 -6.64 -7.61
C GLN A 45 -10.31 -7.52 -6.37
N PHE A 46 -11.43 -7.78 -5.70
CA PHE A 46 -11.47 -8.64 -4.53
C PHE A 46 -10.96 -10.05 -4.83
N ARG A 47 -11.38 -10.64 -5.96
CA ARG A 47 -10.87 -11.95 -6.42
C ARG A 47 -9.36 -11.94 -6.59
N TYR A 48 -8.80 -10.91 -7.21
CA TYR A 48 -7.35 -10.81 -7.45
C TYR A 48 -6.57 -10.58 -6.17
N VAL A 49 -7.01 -9.70 -5.26
CA VAL A 49 -6.36 -9.49 -3.97
C VAL A 49 -6.36 -10.79 -3.16
N ARG A 50 -7.49 -11.50 -3.10
CA ARG A 50 -7.61 -12.79 -2.39
C ARG A 50 -6.67 -13.87 -2.94
N ARG A 51 -6.35 -13.81 -4.24
CA ARG A 51 -5.41 -14.72 -4.90
C ARG A 51 -3.97 -14.22 -4.87
N ARG A 52 -3.68 -13.10 -4.19
CA ARG A 52 -2.37 -12.42 -4.17
C ARG A 52 -1.89 -12.00 -5.58
N LEU A 53 -2.84 -11.77 -6.49
CA LEU A 53 -2.57 -11.26 -7.83
C LEU A 53 -2.81 -9.75 -7.93
N GLY A 54 -3.65 -9.22 -7.04
CA GLY A 54 -3.90 -7.79 -6.89
C GLY A 54 -2.84 -7.12 -6.03
N ASN A 55 -2.48 -5.88 -6.37
CA ASN A 55 -1.57 -5.04 -5.61
C ASN A 55 -2.27 -3.68 -5.35
N PRO A 56 -3.09 -3.58 -4.30
CA PRO A 56 -3.89 -2.39 -4.01
C PRO A 56 -3.05 -1.13 -3.81
N SER A 57 -3.65 0.02 -4.13
CA SER A 57 -3.06 1.32 -3.83
C SER A 57 -3.20 1.68 -2.35
N ILE A 58 -2.38 2.62 -1.87
CA ILE A 58 -2.42 3.09 -0.49
C ILE A 58 -3.80 3.66 -0.12
N THR A 59 -4.44 4.41 -1.02
CA THR A 59 -5.78 4.94 -0.74
C THR A 59 -6.84 3.84 -0.67
N MET A 60 -6.75 2.80 -1.51
CA MET A 60 -7.65 1.64 -1.45
C MET A 60 -7.45 0.89 -0.13
N LEU A 61 -6.21 0.68 0.29
CA LEU A 61 -5.88 0.07 1.58
C LEU A 61 -6.43 0.86 2.77
N ALA A 62 -6.35 2.19 2.72
CA ALA A 62 -6.92 3.07 3.74
C ALA A 62 -8.46 2.96 3.78
N GLU A 63 -9.13 2.84 2.63
CA GLU A 63 -10.59 2.68 2.59
C GLU A 63 -11.02 1.31 3.12
N ILE A 64 -10.33 0.23 2.76
CA ILE A 64 -10.55 -1.11 3.33
C ILE A 64 -10.41 -1.05 4.85
N SER A 65 -9.32 -0.46 5.35
CA SER A 65 -9.06 -0.30 6.79
C SER A 65 -10.19 0.43 7.50
N LYS A 66 -10.68 1.51 6.91
CA LYS A 66 -11.81 2.30 7.43
C LYS A 66 -13.10 1.49 7.47
N LYS A 67 -13.44 0.78 6.39
CA LYS A 67 -14.68 -0.02 6.28
C LYS A 67 -14.70 -1.19 7.25
N LEU A 68 -13.57 -1.87 7.39
CA LEU A 68 -13.39 -2.99 8.33
C LEU A 68 -13.23 -2.53 9.78
N ARG A 69 -12.97 -1.24 10.02
CA ARG A 69 -12.57 -0.71 11.33
C ARG A 69 -11.34 -1.45 11.91
N VAL A 70 -10.44 -1.87 11.03
CA VAL A 70 -9.19 -2.55 11.37
C VAL A 70 -8.04 -1.65 10.95
N PRO A 71 -7.12 -1.26 11.84
CA PRO A 71 -5.99 -0.41 11.47
C PRO A 71 -5.16 -1.02 10.34
N LEU A 72 -4.71 -0.20 9.39
CA LEU A 72 -4.02 -0.71 8.19
C LEU A 72 -2.81 -1.59 8.54
N TYR A 73 -2.06 -1.23 9.58
CA TYR A 73 -0.95 -2.04 10.05
C TYR A 73 -1.36 -3.47 10.42
N GLU A 74 -2.51 -3.68 11.06
CA GLU A 74 -2.99 -5.03 11.37
C GLU A 74 -3.41 -5.81 10.12
N LEU A 75 -3.92 -5.11 9.10
CA LEU A 75 -4.25 -5.74 7.82
C LEU A 75 -3.00 -6.28 7.13
N LEU A 76 -1.87 -5.59 7.27
CA LEU A 76 -0.63 -5.90 6.53
C LEU A 76 0.34 -6.78 7.32
N GLU A 77 0.42 -6.63 8.64
CA GLU A 77 1.43 -7.33 9.47
C GLU A 77 0.86 -8.46 10.33
N ALA A 78 -0.47 -8.59 10.43
CA ALA A 78 -1.13 -9.59 11.29
C ALA A 78 -0.69 -9.54 12.78
N LYS A 79 -0.18 -8.40 13.23
CA LYS A 79 0.23 -8.16 14.63
C LYS A 79 -0.79 -7.23 15.31
N PRO A 80 -1.14 -7.46 16.59
CA PRO A 80 -2.04 -6.60 17.32
C PRO A 80 -1.49 -5.18 17.50
N VAL A 81 -2.41 -4.22 17.49
CA VAL A 81 -2.18 -2.78 17.69
C VAL A 81 -1.44 -2.47 19.00
N ARG A 82 -0.37 -1.69 18.89
CA ARG A 82 0.03 -0.66 19.89
C ARG A 82 -0.66 0.66 19.49
N ASP A 83 -0.51 1.77 20.24
CA ASP A 83 -1.14 3.10 20.02
C ASP A 83 -0.80 3.81 18.67
N ARG A 84 -0.75 3.09 17.55
CA ARG A 84 -0.43 3.58 16.22
C ARG A 84 -1.66 4.24 15.60
N LYS A 85 -1.43 5.42 15.00
CA LYS A 85 -2.45 6.17 14.27
C LYS A 85 -2.91 5.41 13.02
N ASN A 86 -4.18 5.58 12.64
CA ASN A 86 -4.72 5.10 11.37
C ASN A 86 -5.04 6.28 10.44
N PRO A 87 -4.04 6.82 9.70
CA PRO A 87 -4.24 7.99 8.87
C PRO A 87 -5.20 7.74 7.70
N SER A 88 -5.79 8.80 7.16
CA SER A 88 -6.57 8.71 5.93
C SER A 88 -5.67 8.45 4.72
N GLY A 89 -6.23 7.94 3.62
CA GLY A 89 -5.50 7.72 2.37
C GLY A 89 -4.75 8.97 1.88
N PRO A 90 -5.39 10.15 1.78
CA PRO A 90 -4.70 11.40 1.44
C PRO A 90 -3.56 11.74 2.40
N LYS A 91 -3.75 11.54 3.71
CA LYS A 91 -2.69 11.83 4.69
C LYS A 91 -1.52 10.86 4.56
N MET A 92 -1.77 9.59 4.25
CA MET A 92 -0.70 8.62 3.96
C MET A 92 0.11 9.04 2.75
N VAL A 93 -0.55 9.44 1.66
CA VAL A 93 0.11 9.91 0.43
C VAL A 93 0.98 11.15 0.68
N GLU A 94 0.45 12.14 1.42
CA GLU A 94 1.21 13.33 1.84
C GLU A 94 2.43 12.96 2.71
N THR A 95 2.25 11.99 3.63
CA THR A 95 3.32 11.52 4.52
C THR A 95 4.43 10.82 3.73
N ILE A 96 4.08 9.99 2.74
CA ILE A 96 5.05 9.36 1.84
C ILE A 96 5.89 10.43 1.13
N GLY A 97 5.24 11.45 0.57
CA GLY A 97 5.95 12.55 -0.10
C GLY A 97 6.91 13.29 0.82
N THR A 98 6.47 13.57 2.05
CA THR A 98 7.29 14.21 3.09
C THR A 98 8.54 13.37 3.41
N VAL A 99 8.36 12.07 3.68
CA VAL A 99 9.47 11.16 4.00
C VAL A 99 10.47 11.04 2.85
N VAL A 100 9.98 10.89 1.61
CA VAL A 100 10.86 10.80 0.43
C VAL A 100 11.62 12.10 0.22
N ASN A 101 10.98 13.26 0.43
CA ASN A 101 11.63 14.56 0.30
C ASN A 101 12.69 14.81 1.39
N GLU A 102 12.43 14.37 2.62
CA GLU A 102 13.44 14.41 3.69
C GLU A 102 14.66 13.54 3.36
N ARG A 103 14.43 12.34 2.82
CA ARG A 103 15.51 11.46 2.38
C ARG A 103 16.30 12.06 1.22
N PHE A 104 15.62 12.67 0.25
CA PHE A 104 16.25 13.41 -0.83
C PHE A 104 17.17 14.52 -0.30
N ARG A 105 16.67 15.39 0.59
CA ARG A 105 17.45 16.50 1.18
C ARG A 105 18.70 16.02 1.92
N LYS A 106 18.63 14.85 2.57
CA LYS A 106 19.75 14.24 3.29
C LYS A 106 20.74 13.49 2.39
N SER A 107 20.35 13.16 1.16
CA SER A 107 21.16 12.34 0.26
C SER A 107 22.36 13.05 -0.35
N GLY A 108 22.31 14.39 -0.48
CA GLY A 108 23.30 15.16 -1.25
C GLY A 108 23.23 14.96 -2.77
N LEU A 109 22.30 14.15 -3.27
CA LEU A 109 22.13 13.84 -4.69
C LEU A 109 21.34 14.93 -5.42
N THR A 110 21.56 15.08 -6.72
CA THR A 110 20.64 15.82 -7.59
C THR A 110 19.30 15.08 -7.74
N LYS A 111 18.24 15.78 -8.17
CA LYS A 111 16.93 15.15 -8.43
C LYS A 111 17.01 13.99 -9.43
N GLN A 112 17.87 14.11 -10.45
CA GLN A 112 18.05 13.10 -11.49
C GLN A 112 18.74 11.85 -10.93
N GLU A 113 19.81 12.03 -10.16
CA GLU A 113 20.51 10.93 -9.48
C GLU A 113 19.61 10.25 -8.46
N PHE A 114 18.84 11.02 -7.68
CA PHE A 114 17.92 10.47 -6.69
C PHE A 114 16.76 9.70 -7.34
N ALA A 115 16.21 10.18 -8.45
CA ALA A 115 15.21 9.45 -9.22
C ALA A 115 15.77 8.11 -9.75
N LYS A 116 17.00 8.13 -10.27
CA LYS A 116 17.71 6.92 -10.71
C LYS A 116 17.97 5.96 -9.55
N PHE A 117 18.39 6.46 -8.39
CA PHE A 117 18.59 5.69 -7.17
C PHE A 117 17.31 4.97 -6.74
N LEU A 118 16.17 5.67 -6.75
CA LEU A 118 14.85 5.12 -6.44
C LEU A 118 14.25 4.26 -7.58
N ASN A 119 14.89 4.17 -8.74
CA ASN A 119 14.39 3.48 -9.92
C ASN A 119 12.98 3.95 -10.36
N VAL A 120 12.80 5.27 -10.35
CA VAL A 120 11.60 5.97 -10.82
C VAL A 120 11.99 7.00 -11.88
N SER A 121 11.03 7.38 -12.74
CA SER A 121 11.25 8.50 -13.64
C SER A 121 11.27 9.82 -12.88
N LEU A 122 11.91 10.85 -13.44
CA LEU A 122 11.91 12.18 -12.83
C LEU A 122 10.48 12.75 -12.62
N PRO A 123 9.54 12.62 -13.57
CA PRO A 123 8.13 12.99 -13.32
C PRO A 123 7.50 12.22 -12.16
N GLN A 124 7.77 10.91 -12.03
CA GLN A 124 7.27 10.12 -10.91
C GLN A 124 7.84 10.60 -9.58
N LEU A 125 9.12 10.96 -9.53
CA LEU A 125 9.73 11.54 -8.33
C LEU A 125 9.00 12.81 -7.90
N TYR A 126 8.67 13.73 -8.83
CA TYR A 126 7.90 14.93 -8.51
C TYR A 126 6.53 14.58 -7.93
N LEU A 127 5.77 13.71 -8.59
CA LEU A 127 4.46 13.27 -8.08
C LEU A 127 4.54 12.68 -6.66
N ILE A 128 5.59 11.93 -6.37
CA ILE A 128 5.83 11.38 -5.04
C ILE A 128 6.14 12.50 -4.05
N THR A 129 7.13 13.35 -4.34
CA THR A 129 7.56 14.39 -3.38
C THR A 129 6.53 15.48 -3.16
N ASP A 130 5.64 15.70 -4.12
CA ASP A 130 4.52 16.65 -4.00
C ASP A 130 3.33 16.06 -3.24
N GLY A 131 3.41 14.79 -2.82
CA GLY A 131 2.36 14.14 -2.04
C GLY A 131 1.07 13.95 -2.84
N VAL A 132 1.19 13.64 -4.13
CA VAL A 132 0.04 13.36 -5.02
C VAL A 132 0.09 11.95 -5.63
N SER A 133 1.23 11.27 -5.51
CA SER A 133 1.39 9.88 -5.97
C SER A 133 0.64 8.91 -5.05
N ASN A 134 -0.21 8.06 -5.63
CA ASN A 134 -0.88 6.97 -4.95
C ASN A 134 -0.26 5.62 -5.35
N PRO A 135 0.93 5.27 -4.81
CA PRO A 135 1.61 4.03 -5.20
C PRO A 135 0.81 2.81 -4.77
N SER A 136 1.09 1.69 -5.42
CA SER A 136 0.67 0.37 -4.93
C SER A 136 1.52 -0.07 -3.75
N LEU A 137 1.00 -1.00 -2.95
CA LEU A 137 1.68 -1.48 -1.74
C LEU A 137 3.12 -1.92 -2.00
N LEU A 138 3.34 -2.78 -3.00
CA LEU A 138 4.69 -3.30 -3.25
C LEU A 138 5.63 -2.27 -3.89
N VAL A 139 5.10 -1.27 -4.58
CA VAL A 139 5.92 -0.12 -5.02
C VAL A 139 6.40 0.68 -3.81
N LEU A 140 5.54 0.86 -2.79
CA LEU A 140 5.95 1.54 -1.57
C LEU A 140 6.98 0.73 -0.76
N VAL A 141 6.84 -0.59 -0.71
CA VAL A 141 7.82 -1.48 -0.05
C VAL A 141 9.19 -1.36 -0.70
N GLU A 142 9.28 -1.46 -2.03
CA GLU A 142 10.55 -1.29 -2.76
C GLU A 142 11.14 0.12 -2.57
N LEU A 143 10.31 1.17 -2.53
CA LEU A 143 10.79 2.51 -2.21
C LEU A 143 11.36 2.59 -0.79
N ALA A 144 10.70 1.98 0.20
CA ALA A 144 11.15 1.93 1.58
C ALA A 144 12.49 1.18 1.71
N GLU A 145 12.62 0.02 1.05
CA GLU A 145 13.86 -0.77 1.01
C GLU A 145 15.03 0.03 0.42
N ARG A 146 14.82 0.71 -0.71
CA ARG A 146 15.85 1.59 -1.31
C ARG A 146 16.24 2.74 -0.41
N LEU A 147 15.28 3.27 0.35
CA LEU A 147 15.51 4.35 1.31
C LEU A 147 16.05 3.87 2.66
N ASN A 148 16.16 2.55 2.85
CA ASN A 148 16.57 1.88 4.08
C ASN A 148 15.70 2.31 5.29
N ILE A 149 14.38 2.19 5.15
CA ILE A 149 13.37 2.50 6.19
C ILE A 149 12.33 1.40 6.38
#